data_AF-A0AA36BAK3-F1
#
_entry.id   AF-A0AA36BAK3-F1
#
_cell.length_a   1.000
_cell.length_b   1.000
_cell.length_c   1.000
_cell.angle_alpha   90.00
_cell.angle_beta   90.00
_cell.angle_gamma   90.00
#
_symmetry.space_group_name_H-M   'P 1'
#
loop_
_entity.id
_entity.type
_entity.pdbx_description
1 polymer ?
#
loop_
_entity_poly.entity_id
_entity_poly.type
_entity_poly.pdbx_seq_one_letter_code
_entity_poly.pdbx_strand_id
1 'polypeptide(L)'
;MEEIVRAFTFVINQGWAMYWGTSRWTPTEIMESYAVARQFNLIPPTAEQAEYNMFHRDKVELHMHEIYTKIGVGTICWSPLASGILSGKYDDGVPIYSRAALKNYGWLKDKILSEEGRKQQARLREVAVVADRLGCSLAQLAIAWCLRQEAIHCVLLGATSVDQLYENLQALQYVPKLTPSLMNELDKLLGNKPLSRKEHPPRVINNPRLRKWLNEIEYFNTSFILSEHE
;
A
#
# COMPACT_ATOMS: atom_id res chain seq x y z
N MET A 1 -22.28 0.17 -10.44
CA MET A 1 -21.10 -0.47 -11.07
C MET A 1 -21.29 -0.75 -12.56
N GLU A 2 -22.38 -1.41 -12.98
CA GLU A 2 -22.59 -1.83 -14.38
C GLU A 2 -22.37 -0.71 -15.42
N GLU A 3 -22.99 0.44 -15.22
CA GLU A 3 -22.85 1.60 -16.13
C GLU A 3 -21.39 2.04 -16.30
N ILE A 4 -20.62 2.05 -15.20
CA ILE A 4 -19.20 2.44 -15.21
C ILE A 4 -18.38 1.48 -16.07
N VAL A 5 -18.57 0.17 -15.88
CA VAL A 5 -17.83 -0.85 -16.65
C VAL A 5 -18.24 -0.82 -18.13
N ARG A 6 -19.53 -0.59 -18.43
CA ARG A 6 -20.00 -0.38 -19.82
C ARG A 6 -19.38 0.86 -20.45
N ALA A 7 -19.31 1.97 -19.72
CA ALA A 7 -18.70 3.20 -20.20
C ALA A 7 -17.21 3.03 -20.51
N PHE A 8 -16.44 2.39 -19.63
CA PHE A 8 -15.03 2.09 -19.89
C PHE A 8 -14.84 1.12 -21.06
N THR A 9 -15.68 0.09 -21.15
CA THR A 9 -15.66 -0.83 -22.29
C THR A 9 -15.98 -0.12 -23.60
N PHE A 10 -16.95 0.80 -23.58
CA PHE A 10 -17.30 1.61 -24.73
C PHE A 10 -16.10 2.44 -25.21
N VAL A 11 -15.45 3.23 -24.34
CA VAL A 11 -14.34 4.09 -24.77
C VAL A 11 -13.12 3.28 -25.26
N ILE A 12 -12.92 2.07 -24.74
CA ILE A 12 -11.90 1.15 -25.25
C ILE A 12 -12.27 0.65 -26.64
N ASN A 13 -13.51 0.22 -26.85
CA ASN A 13 -13.98 -0.24 -28.16
C ASN A 13 -14.00 0.88 -29.22
N GLN A 14 -14.14 2.14 -28.81
CA GLN A 14 -13.97 3.31 -29.68
C GLN A 14 -12.50 3.61 -30.04
N GLY A 15 -11.54 2.93 -29.40
CA GLY A 15 -10.11 3.18 -29.57
C GLY A 15 -9.61 4.45 -28.88
N TRP A 16 -10.38 5.03 -27.94
CA TRP A 16 -9.99 6.24 -27.20
C TRP A 16 -9.06 5.93 -26.02
N ALA A 17 -9.09 4.69 -25.54
CA ALA A 17 -8.19 4.16 -24.55
C ALA A 17 -7.83 2.71 -24.90
N MET A 18 -6.63 2.26 -24.50
CA MET A 18 -6.23 0.86 -24.67
C MET A 18 -6.77 -0.04 -23.56
N TYR A 19 -6.76 0.48 -22.33
CA TYR A 19 -7.21 -0.21 -21.12
C TYR A 19 -7.80 0.80 -20.15
N TRP A 20 -8.44 0.28 -19.09
CA TRP A 20 -8.85 1.08 -17.95
C TRP A 20 -8.37 0.47 -16.64
N GLY A 21 -8.43 1.27 -15.60
CA GLY A 21 -8.04 0.91 -14.24
C GLY A 21 -8.78 1.76 -13.22
N THR A 22 -8.61 1.41 -11.96
CA THR A 22 -9.26 2.07 -10.83
C THR A 22 -8.25 2.92 -10.05
N SER A 23 -8.75 3.83 -9.21
CA SER A 23 -7.91 4.62 -8.32
C SER A 23 -8.68 4.92 -7.04
N ARG A 24 -8.09 4.57 -5.89
CA ARG A 24 -8.72 4.70 -4.55
C ARG A 24 -9.95 3.82 -4.33
N TRP A 25 -10.17 2.82 -5.18
CA TRP A 25 -11.26 1.87 -5.00
C TRP A 25 -10.91 0.84 -3.95
N THR A 26 -11.89 0.41 -3.17
CA THR A 26 -11.77 -0.71 -2.24
C THR A 26 -11.62 -2.03 -3.00
N PRO A 27 -11.03 -3.09 -2.38
CA PRO A 27 -10.98 -4.41 -3.00
C PRO A 27 -12.37 -4.92 -3.42
N THR A 28 -13.40 -4.61 -2.63
CA THR A 28 -14.80 -4.97 -2.92
C THR A 28 -15.30 -4.32 -4.20
N GLU A 29 -15.08 -3.02 -4.39
CA GLU A 29 -15.49 -2.31 -5.62
C GLU A 29 -14.73 -2.83 -6.85
N ILE A 30 -13.45 -3.13 -6.72
CA ILE A 30 -12.64 -3.71 -7.81
C ILE A 30 -13.21 -5.10 -8.18
N MET A 31 -13.50 -5.95 -7.19
CA MET A 31 -14.09 -7.26 -7.42
C MET A 31 -15.50 -7.16 -8.03
N GLU A 32 -16.32 -6.19 -7.59
CA GLU A 32 -17.64 -5.92 -8.17
C GLU A 32 -17.52 -5.55 -9.65
N SER A 33 -16.56 -4.69 -10.00
CA SER A 33 -16.31 -4.32 -11.39
C SER A 33 -15.87 -5.49 -12.26
N TYR A 34 -15.04 -6.38 -11.70
CA TYR A 34 -14.62 -7.60 -12.37
C TYR A 34 -15.79 -8.57 -12.56
N ALA A 35 -16.64 -8.75 -11.55
CA ALA A 35 -17.83 -9.59 -11.62
C ALA A 35 -18.81 -9.11 -12.70
N VAL A 36 -19.09 -7.79 -12.73
CA VAL A 36 -19.87 -7.16 -13.79
C VAL A 36 -19.26 -7.40 -15.16
N ALA A 37 -17.94 -7.23 -15.29
CA ALA A 37 -17.27 -7.43 -16.57
C ALA A 37 -17.41 -8.86 -17.08
N ARG A 38 -17.28 -9.86 -16.19
CA ARG A 38 -17.47 -11.27 -16.53
C ARG A 38 -18.93 -11.60 -16.86
N GLN A 39 -19.89 -11.07 -16.10
CA GLN A 39 -21.31 -11.34 -16.31
C GLN A 39 -21.82 -10.82 -17.66
N PHE A 40 -21.35 -9.65 -18.09
CA PHE A 40 -21.87 -8.98 -19.29
C PHE A 40 -20.91 -8.98 -20.48
N ASN A 41 -19.85 -9.79 -20.43
CA ASN A 41 -18.81 -9.87 -21.47
C ASN A 41 -18.21 -8.49 -21.81
N LEU A 42 -17.86 -7.74 -20.76
CA LEU A 42 -17.22 -6.42 -20.83
C LEU A 42 -15.73 -6.53 -20.46
N ILE A 43 -15.00 -5.42 -20.60
CA ILE A 43 -13.57 -5.37 -20.35
C ILE A 43 -13.34 -5.05 -18.86
N PRO A 44 -12.65 -5.91 -18.07
CA PRO A 44 -12.35 -5.65 -16.66
C PRO A 44 -11.22 -4.61 -16.49
N PRO A 45 -11.07 -3.99 -15.30
CA PRO A 45 -9.93 -3.11 -15.04
C PRO A 45 -8.63 -3.92 -14.99
N THR A 46 -7.54 -3.30 -15.42
CA THR A 46 -6.21 -3.94 -15.51
C THR A 46 -5.25 -3.52 -14.40
N ALA A 47 -5.48 -2.36 -13.78
CA ALA A 47 -4.62 -1.84 -12.73
C ALA A 47 -5.42 -1.05 -11.68
N GLU A 48 -4.91 -1.02 -10.45
CA GLU A 48 -5.34 -0.09 -9.39
C GLU A 48 -4.21 0.89 -9.09
N GLN A 49 -4.54 2.19 -9.07
CA GLN A 49 -3.68 3.24 -8.57
C GLN A 49 -3.88 3.47 -7.07
N ALA A 50 -3.00 2.89 -6.25
CA ALA A 50 -3.08 2.95 -4.78
C ALA A 50 -1.99 3.84 -4.16
N GLU A 51 -2.32 4.52 -3.06
CA GLU A 51 -1.30 5.15 -2.23
C GLU A 51 -0.45 4.04 -1.61
N TYR A 52 0.87 4.15 -1.71
CA TYR A 52 1.76 3.26 -1.00
C TYR A 52 3.05 3.97 -0.67
N ASN A 53 3.42 3.92 0.61
CA ASN A 53 4.67 4.45 1.13
C ASN A 53 4.89 3.89 2.55
N MET A 54 6.04 4.20 3.15
CA MET A 54 6.41 3.70 4.47
C MET A 54 5.39 4.01 5.58
N PHE A 55 4.51 5.01 5.41
CA PHE A 55 3.45 5.36 6.36
C PHE A 55 2.03 5.00 5.90
N HIS A 56 1.86 4.42 4.73
CA HIS A 56 0.58 4.00 4.19
C HIS A 56 0.73 2.65 3.46
N ARG A 57 0.40 1.56 4.17
CA ARG A 57 0.79 0.19 3.79
C ARG A 57 -0.39 -0.76 3.59
N ASP A 58 -1.41 -0.64 4.43
CA ASP A 58 -2.48 -1.62 4.61
C ASP A 58 -3.15 -2.07 3.31
N LYS A 59 -3.51 -1.12 2.42
CA LYS A 59 -4.22 -1.47 1.19
C LYS A 59 -3.42 -2.44 0.34
N VAL A 60 -2.17 -2.10 0.02
CA VAL A 60 -1.31 -2.88 -0.88
C VAL A 60 -0.81 -4.15 -0.20
N GLU A 61 -0.41 -4.08 1.07
CA GLU A 61 0.20 -5.22 1.77
C GLU A 61 -0.82 -6.22 2.33
N LEU A 62 -2.03 -5.79 2.69
CA LEU A 62 -3.01 -6.64 3.37
C LEU A 62 -4.28 -6.89 2.55
N HIS A 63 -4.84 -5.87 1.93
CA HIS A 63 -6.21 -5.93 1.41
C HIS A 63 -6.32 -6.36 -0.05
N MET A 64 -5.24 -6.27 -0.82
CA MET A 64 -5.28 -6.46 -2.27
C MET A 64 -4.74 -7.81 -2.75
N HIS A 65 -4.28 -8.69 -1.85
CA HIS A 65 -3.67 -9.98 -2.24
C HIS A 65 -4.56 -10.82 -3.18
N GLU A 66 -5.85 -10.92 -2.88
CA GLU A 66 -6.79 -11.66 -3.74
C GLU A 66 -7.03 -10.95 -5.09
N ILE A 67 -6.98 -9.62 -5.11
CA ILE A 67 -7.13 -8.82 -6.34
C ILE A 67 -5.98 -9.10 -7.30
N TYR A 68 -4.76 -9.21 -6.76
CA TYR A 68 -3.57 -9.52 -7.55
C TYR A 68 -3.56 -10.97 -8.04
N THR A 69 -3.83 -11.91 -7.14
CA THR A 69 -3.63 -13.34 -7.39
C THR A 69 -4.80 -14.02 -8.12
N LYS A 70 -6.04 -13.57 -7.90
CA LYS A 70 -7.24 -14.21 -8.49
C LYS A 70 -7.70 -13.56 -9.79
N ILE A 71 -7.59 -12.24 -9.90
CA ILE A 71 -8.11 -11.49 -11.07
C ILE A 71 -7.03 -10.74 -11.85
N GLY A 72 -5.77 -10.82 -11.43
CA GLY A 72 -4.61 -10.36 -12.21
C GLY A 72 -4.50 -8.84 -12.36
N VAL A 73 -5.13 -8.07 -11.48
CA VAL A 73 -5.04 -6.59 -11.50
C VAL A 73 -3.65 -6.16 -11.02
N GLY A 74 -2.94 -5.35 -11.79
CA GLY A 74 -1.65 -4.78 -11.40
C GLY A 74 -1.79 -3.62 -10.41
N THR A 75 -0.69 -3.23 -9.76
CA THR A 75 -0.66 -2.04 -8.88
C THR A 75 0.29 -0.99 -9.38
N ILE A 76 -0.23 0.23 -9.46
CA ILE A 76 0.55 1.44 -9.73
C ILE A 76 0.52 2.27 -8.44
N CYS A 77 1.66 2.37 -7.76
CA CYS A 77 1.80 3.12 -6.52
C CYS A 77 1.89 4.63 -6.80
N TRP A 78 1.16 5.45 -6.04
CA TRP A 78 1.33 6.90 -6.01
C TRP A 78 1.72 7.42 -4.61
N SER A 79 2.28 8.64 -4.57
CA SER A 79 2.87 9.27 -3.38
C SER A 79 3.91 8.40 -2.64
N PRO A 80 4.92 7.83 -3.34
CA PRO A 80 5.96 7.03 -2.69
C PRO A 80 6.77 7.81 -1.65
N LEU A 81 6.81 9.15 -1.78
CA LEU A 81 7.45 10.05 -0.83
C LEU A 81 6.48 10.77 0.12
N ALA A 82 5.20 10.37 0.16
CA ALA A 82 4.16 11.01 0.98
C ALA A 82 4.15 12.55 0.82
N SER A 83 4.05 13.03 -0.43
CA SER A 83 4.14 14.47 -0.76
C SER A 83 5.45 15.16 -0.32
N GLY A 84 6.55 14.41 -0.28
CA GLY A 84 7.89 14.86 0.07
C GLY A 84 8.25 14.66 1.54
N ILE A 85 7.33 14.16 2.37
CA ILE A 85 7.60 13.85 3.79
C ILE A 85 8.78 12.88 3.93
N LEU A 86 8.81 11.81 3.13
CA LEU A 86 9.86 10.80 3.16
C LEU A 86 11.16 11.23 2.47
N SER A 87 11.35 12.53 2.20
CA SER A 87 12.67 13.06 1.81
C SER A 87 13.44 13.67 2.98
N GLY A 88 12.81 13.78 4.15
CA GLY A 88 13.40 14.42 5.33
C GLY A 88 13.36 15.95 5.29
N LYS A 89 12.93 16.57 4.18
CA LYS A 89 12.95 18.04 4.02
C LYS A 89 12.10 18.84 5.00
N TYR A 90 11.29 18.18 5.83
CA TYR A 90 10.41 18.83 6.81
C TYR A 90 10.85 18.63 8.26
N ASP A 91 12.07 18.12 8.50
CA ASP A 91 12.59 17.89 9.87
C ASP A 91 12.64 19.21 10.67
N ASP A 92 13.05 20.30 10.02
CA ASP A 92 13.15 21.64 10.60
C ASP A 92 11.95 22.56 10.25
N GLY A 93 10.77 21.97 10.01
CA GLY A 93 9.55 22.71 9.67
C GLY A 93 9.24 22.73 8.18
N VAL A 94 8.53 23.76 7.70
CA VAL A 94 8.02 23.80 6.30
C VAL A 94 8.86 24.74 5.43
N PRO A 95 9.67 24.23 4.48
CA PRO A 95 10.44 25.07 3.57
C PRO A 95 9.53 25.91 2.66
N ILE A 96 9.96 27.14 2.35
CA ILE A 96 9.18 28.15 1.60
C ILE A 96 8.75 27.67 0.21
N TYR A 97 9.59 26.91 -0.49
CA TYR A 97 9.30 26.38 -1.83
C TYR A 97 8.82 24.93 -1.82
N SER A 98 8.48 24.39 -0.65
CA SER A 98 7.95 23.03 -0.54
C SER A 98 6.49 22.95 -0.97
N ARG A 99 6.02 21.74 -1.28
CA ARG A 99 4.61 21.48 -1.58
C ARG A 99 3.68 21.94 -0.46
N ALA A 100 4.10 21.78 0.80
CA ALA A 100 3.32 22.18 1.97
C ALA A 100 3.20 23.71 2.17
N ALA A 101 4.05 24.50 1.49
CA ALA A 101 3.96 25.96 1.50
C ALA A 101 3.00 26.53 0.44
N LEU A 102 2.53 25.71 -0.50
CA LEU A 102 1.60 26.13 -1.55
C LEU A 102 0.22 26.43 -0.97
N LYS A 103 -0.46 27.48 -1.48
CA LYS A 103 -1.75 27.99 -0.97
C LYS A 103 -2.84 26.92 -0.84
N ASN A 104 -2.90 25.96 -1.76
CA ASN A 104 -3.93 24.91 -1.79
C ASN A 104 -3.54 23.63 -1.02
N TYR A 105 -2.43 23.67 -0.26
CA TYR A 105 -1.87 22.51 0.45
C TYR A 105 -1.81 22.73 1.97
N GLY A 106 -2.67 23.59 2.53
CA GLY A 106 -2.77 23.80 3.98
C GLY A 106 -2.95 22.49 4.76
N TRP A 107 -3.77 21.57 4.24
CA TRP A 107 -3.95 20.23 4.81
C TRP A 107 -2.65 19.44 4.98
N LEU A 108 -1.68 19.62 4.07
CA LEU A 108 -0.38 18.93 4.13
C LEU A 108 0.51 19.57 5.19
N LYS A 109 0.50 20.91 5.29
CA LYS A 109 1.18 21.63 6.36
C LYS A 109 0.64 21.22 7.72
N ASP A 110 -0.68 21.15 7.88
CA ASP A 110 -1.33 20.72 9.12
C ASP A 110 -0.97 19.27 9.46
N LYS A 111 -0.96 18.38 8.46
CA LYS A 111 -0.51 16.99 8.63
C LYS A 111 0.93 16.92 9.12
N ILE A 112 1.86 17.68 8.52
CA ILE A 112 3.28 17.69 8.89
C ILE A 112 3.47 18.22 10.32
N LEU A 113 2.76 19.30 10.68
CA LEU A 113 2.90 19.96 11.99
C LEU A 113 2.09 19.29 13.11
N SER A 114 1.21 18.34 12.76
CA SER A 114 0.45 17.54 13.73
C SER A 114 1.35 16.69 14.63
N GLU A 115 0.80 16.21 15.75
CA GLU A 115 1.53 15.29 16.64
C GLU A 115 1.97 14.01 15.90
N GLU A 116 1.09 13.47 15.05
CA GLU A 116 1.40 12.28 14.26
C GLU A 116 2.48 12.57 13.20
N GLY A 117 2.41 13.73 12.54
CA GLY A 117 3.46 14.20 11.63
C GLY A 117 4.82 14.29 12.31
N ARG A 118 4.89 14.83 13.53
CA ARG A 118 6.13 14.87 14.33
C ARG A 118 6.64 13.50 14.72
N LYS A 119 5.75 12.55 15.06
CA LYS A 119 6.13 11.14 15.31
C LYS A 119 6.70 10.49 14.05
N GLN A 120 6.11 10.75 12.89
CA GLN A 120 6.63 10.28 11.59
C GLN A 120 8.01 10.86 11.30
N GLN A 121 8.24 12.16 11.54
CA GLN A 121 9.58 12.76 11.39
C GLN A 121 10.61 12.12 12.33
N ALA A 122 10.24 11.84 13.58
CA ALA A 122 11.14 11.14 14.51
C ALA A 122 11.56 9.76 13.99
N ARG A 123 10.60 8.96 13.48
CA ARG A 123 10.91 7.67 12.84
C ARG A 123 11.77 7.86 11.58
N LEU A 124 11.54 8.92 10.80
CA LEU A 124 12.34 9.20 9.61
C LEU A 124 13.80 9.49 9.94
N ARG A 125 14.10 10.14 11.07
CA ARG A 125 15.50 10.34 11.50
C ARG A 125 16.19 9.00 11.75
N GLU A 126 15.51 8.02 12.32
CA GLU A 126 16.07 6.67 12.50
C GLU A 126 16.26 5.95 11.16
N VAL A 127 15.29 6.08 10.24
CA VAL A 127 15.42 5.52 8.88
C VAL A 127 16.51 6.22 8.06
N ALA A 128 16.77 7.51 8.29
CA ALA A 128 17.84 8.25 7.61
C ALA A 128 19.22 7.67 7.94
N VAL A 129 19.46 7.23 9.18
CA VAL A 129 20.70 6.53 9.56
C VAL A 129 20.90 5.25 8.72
N VAL A 130 19.81 4.54 8.39
CA VAL A 130 19.86 3.38 7.50
C VAL A 130 20.18 3.79 6.06
N ALA A 131 19.58 4.88 5.58
CA ALA A 131 19.87 5.42 4.25
C ALA A 131 21.35 5.82 4.10
N ASP A 132 21.91 6.49 5.12
CA ASP A 132 23.32 6.89 5.18
C ASP A 132 24.25 5.67 5.16
N ARG A 133 23.93 4.62 5.92
CA ARG A 133 24.67 3.34 5.89
C ARG A 133 24.69 2.68 4.51
N LEU A 134 23.64 2.87 3.71
CA LEU A 134 23.54 2.35 2.35
C LEU A 134 24.16 3.28 1.29
N GLY A 135 24.56 4.48 1.69
CA GLY A 135 25.09 5.52 0.82
C GLY A 135 24.04 6.12 -0.12
N CYS A 136 22.78 6.20 0.32
CA CYS A 136 21.65 6.71 -0.48
C CYS A 136 20.90 7.82 0.25
N SER A 137 20.16 8.64 -0.50
CA SER A 137 19.25 9.59 0.13
C SER A 137 18.03 8.88 0.73
N LEU A 138 17.38 9.51 1.72
CA LEU A 138 16.14 8.99 2.28
C LEU A 138 15.04 8.84 1.22
N ALA A 139 14.99 9.75 0.24
CA ALA A 139 14.06 9.65 -0.88
C ALA A 139 14.33 8.42 -1.76
N GLN A 140 15.61 8.15 -2.07
CA GLN A 140 16.01 6.95 -2.81
C GLN A 140 15.65 5.68 -2.05
N LEU A 141 15.91 5.63 -0.74
CA LEU A 141 15.54 4.49 0.10
C LEU A 141 14.02 4.26 0.11
N ALA A 142 13.22 5.32 0.29
CA ALA A 142 11.77 5.23 0.32
C ALA A 142 11.17 4.73 -1.00
N ILE A 143 11.70 5.19 -2.14
CA ILE A 143 11.26 4.72 -3.47
C ILE A 143 11.70 3.27 -3.70
N ALA A 144 12.94 2.92 -3.38
CA ALA A 144 13.45 1.55 -3.49
C ALA A 144 12.64 0.58 -2.61
N TRP A 145 12.25 1.02 -1.41
CA TRP A 145 11.38 0.27 -0.51
C TRP A 145 10.02 -0.01 -1.13
N CYS A 146 9.40 0.98 -1.79
CA CYS A 146 8.14 0.77 -2.50
C CYS A 146 8.28 -0.25 -3.65
N LEU A 147 9.39 -0.17 -4.40
CA LEU A 147 9.68 -1.07 -5.53
C LEU A 147 10.04 -2.50 -5.09
N ARG A 148 10.45 -2.70 -3.83
CA ARG A 148 10.74 -4.02 -3.29
C ARG A 148 9.49 -4.86 -3.06
N GLN A 149 8.32 -4.23 -2.99
CA GLN A 149 7.05 -4.91 -2.81
C GLN A 149 6.59 -5.59 -4.11
N GLU A 150 6.43 -6.92 -4.08
CA GLU A 150 6.15 -7.73 -5.27
C GLU A 150 4.84 -7.37 -5.97
N ALA A 151 3.86 -6.86 -5.21
CA ALA A 151 2.58 -6.39 -5.75
C ALA A 151 2.69 -5.10 -6.60
N ILE A 152 3.77 -4.32 -6.42
CA ILE A 152 3.97 -3.04 -7.09
C ILE A 152 4.64 -3.26 -8.44
N HIS A 153 3.94 -2.86 -9.52
CA HIS A 153 4.42 -2.97 -10.89
C HIS A 153 5.02 -1.65 -11.39
N CYS A 154 4.57 -0.53 -10.83
CA CYS A 154 5.02 0.80 -11.19
C CYS A 154 4.92 1.73 -9.97
N VAL A 155 5.89 2.64 -9.83
CA VAL A 155 5.86 3.72 -8.84
C VAL A 155 5.82 5.05 -9.57
N LEU A 156 4.75 5.81 -9.39
CA LEU A 156 4.58 7.14 -9.96
C LEU A 156 5.39 8.16 -9.16
N LEU A 157 6.46 8.67 -9.77
CA LEU A 157 7.32 9.68 -9.19
C LEU A 157 6.70 11.08 -9.37
N GLY A 158 6.81 11.90 -8.32
CA GLY A 158 6.52 13.32 -8.37
C GLY A 158 7.79 14.11 -8.06
N ALA A 159 8.16 15.03 -8.95
CA ALA A 159 9.33 15.90 -8.79
C ALA A 159 8.97 17.34 -9.17
N THR A 160 9.54 18.31 -8.46
CA THR A 160 9.40 19.75 -8.76
C THR A 160 10.63 20.33 -9.45
N SER A 161 11.70 19.54 -9.58
CA SER A 161 12.91 19.89 -10.32
C SER A 161 13.46 18.67 -11.04
N VAL A 162 14.30 18.92 -12.05
CA VAL A 162 15.00 17.88 -12.80
C VAL A 162 15.96 17.10 -11.89
N ASP A 163 16.63 17.77 -10.95
CA ASP A 163 17.53 17.12 -9.99
C ASP A 163 16.80 16.11 -9.10
N GLN A 164 15.61 16.45 -8.59
CA GLN A 164 14.79 15.51 -7.82
C GLN A 164 14.39 14.31 -8.67
N LEU A 165 14.07 14.52 -9.95
CA LEU A 165 13.73 13.42 -10.85
C LEU A 165 14.93 12.49 -11.04
N TYR A 166 16.11 13.03 -11.34
CA TYR A 166 17.33 12.23 -11.49
C TYR A 166 17.69 11.50 -10.20
N GLU A 167 17.65 12.17 -9.05
CA GLU A 167 17.86 11.55 -7.74
C GLU A 167 16.90 10.37 -7.51
N ASN A 168 15.61 10.56 -7.79
CA ASN A 168 14.58 9.56 -7.60
C ASN A 168 14.76 8.35 -8.55
N LEU A 169 15.17 8.58 -9.80
CA LEU A 169 15.45 7.50 -10.76
C LEU A 169 16.60 6.62 -10.29
N GLN A 170 17.59 7.21 -9.60
CA GLN A 170 18.70 6.48 -9.00
C GLN A 170 18.29 5.58 -7.83
N ALA A 171 17.02 5.59 -7.39
CA ALA A 171 16.52 4.64 -6.39
C ALA A 171 16.64 3.17 -6.84
N LEU A 172 16.55 2.90 -8.15
CA LEU A 172 16.60 1.55 -8.71
C LEU A 172 17.86 0.77 -8.33
N GLN A 173 19.01 1.45 -8.18
CA GLN A 173 20.27 0.81 -7.82
C GLN A 173 20.29 0.27 -6.37
N TYR A 174 19.35 0.71 -5.53
CA TYR A 174 19.25 0.32 -4.13
C TYR A 174 18.23 -0.80 -3.90
N VAL A 175 17.35 -1.10 -4.87
CA VAL A 175 16.38 -2.20 -4.77
C VAL A 175 17.07 -3.55 -4.46
N PRO A 176 18.16 -3.94 -5.15
CA PRO A 176 18.85 -5.19 -4.84
C PRO A 176 19.55 -5.21 -3.47
N LYS A 177 19.81 -4.03 -2.87
CA LYS A 177 20.46 -3.90 -1.55
C LYS A 177 19.47 -4.08 -0.39
N LEU A 178 18.15 -4.03 -0.66
CA LEU A 178 17.09 -4.24 0.31
C LEU A 178 16.90 -5.72 0.66
N THR A 179 17.87 -6.24 1.42
CA THR A 179 17.85 -7.62 1.93
C THR A 179 16.68 -7.84 2.91
N PRO A 180 16.22 -9.09 3.12
CA PRO A 180 15.18 -9.38 4.11
C PRO A 180 15.52 -8.88 5.52
N SER A 181 16.79 -8.93 5.93
CA SER A 181 17.21 -8.43 7.24
C SER A 181 17.05 -6.91 7.35
N LEU A 182 17.39 -6.19 6.29
CA LEU A 182 17.26 -4.74 6.23
C LEU A 182 15.78 -4.32 6.17
N MET A 183 14.95 -5.05 5.43
CA MET A 183 13.50 -4.83 5.42
C MET A 183 12.89 -5.04 6.81
N ASN A 184 13.34 -6.04 7.57
CA ASN A 184 12.92 -6.26 8.94
C ASN A 184 13.41 -5.17 9.91
N GLU A 185 14.61 -4.62 9.69
CA GLU A 185 15.10 -3.44 10.42
C GLU A 185 14.17 -2.24 10.18
N LEU A 186 13.86 -1.93 8.92
CA LEU A 186 12.94 -0.86 8.55
C LEU A 186 11.53 -1.07 9.13
N ASP A 187 11.01 -2.30 9.10
CA ASP A 187 9.71 -2.63 9.71
C ASP A 187 9.66 -2.31 11.20
N LYS A 188 10.75 -2.58 11.94
CA LYS A 188 10.85 -2.27 13.38
C LYS A 188 10.90 -0.76 13.64
N LEU A 189 11.69 -0.02 12.86
CA LEU A 189 11.80 1.44 12.98
C LEU A 189 10.47 2.14 12.65
N LEU A 190 9.79 1.67 11.60
CA LEU A 190 8.50 2.21 11.18
C LEU A 190 7.37 1.82 12.13
N GLY A 191 7.44 0.63 12.74
CA GLY A 191 6.51 0.18 13.77
C GLY A 191 5.06 0.04 13.29
N ASN A 192 4.86 -0.13 11.98
CA ASN A 192 3.54 -0.08 11.35
C ASN A 192 3.33 -1.19 10.30
N LYS A 193 4.11 -2.28 10.38
CA LYS A 193 3.91 -3.43 9.50
C LYS A 193 2.47 -3.95 9.63
N PRO A 194 1.69 -4.00 8.54
CA PRO A 194 0.33 -4.52 8.60
C PRO A 194 0.35 -5.98 9.04
N LEU A 195 -0.38 -6.30 10.11
CA LEU A 195 -0.48 -7.67 10.62
C LEU A 195 -1.61 -8.40 9.91
N SER A 196 -1.31 -9.54 9.30
CA SER A 196 -2.34 -10.44 8.80
C SER A 196 -3.16 -11.00 9.96
N ARG A 197 -4.47 -11.21 9.74
CA ARG A 197 -5.35 -11.84 10.74
C ARG A 197 -4.88 -13.26 11.13
N LYS A 198 -4.06 -13.91 10.29
CA LYS A 198 -3.42 -15.21 10.59
C LYS A 198 -2.30 -15.13 11.64
N GLU A 199 -1.72 -13.94 11.86
CA GLU A 199 -0.60 -13.72 12.78
C GLU A 199 -1.04 -13.09 14.11
N HIS A 200 -2.35 -12.89 14.31
CA HIS A 200 -2.87 -12.58 15.63
C HIS A 200 -2.87 -13.88 16.46
N PRO A 201 -2.17 -13.95 17.61
CA PRO A 201 -2.53 -14.96 18.60
C PRO A 201 -4.02 -14.77 18.89
N PRO A 202 -4.81 -15.86 19.01
CA PRO A 202 -6.23 -15.73 19.31
C PRO A 202 -6.35 -14.82 20.53
N ARG A 203 -7.15 -13.74 20.40
CA ARG A 203 -7.49 -12.91 21.56
C ARG A 203 -8.00 -13.89 22.61
N VAL A 204 -7.29 -14.03 23.73
CA VAL A 204 -7.75 -14.88 24.82
C VAL A 204 -9.07 -14.30 25.27
N ILE A 205 -10.18 -14.90 24.83
CA ILE A 205 -11.49 -14.55 25.32
C ILE A 205 -11.53 -15.06 26.76
N ASN A 206 -11.22 -14.18 27.70
CA ASN A 206 -11.40 -14.40 29.14
C ASN A 206 -12.86 -14.14 29.53
N ASN A 207 -13.79 -14.71 28.76
CA ASN A 207 -15.21 -14.76 29.09
C ASN A 207 -15.61 -16.23 29.21
N PRO A 208 -15.92 -16.71 30.43
CA PRO A 208 -16.28 -18.12 30.68
C PRO A 208 -17.46 -18.61 29.84
N ARG A 209 -18.41 -17.73 29.50
CA ARG A 209 -19.59 -18.08 28.69
C ARG A 209 -19.23 -18.33 27.22
N LEU A 210 -18.32 -17.52 26.67
CA LEU A 210 -17.86 -17.67 25.28
C LEU A 210 -16.91 -18.88 25.12
N ARG A 211 -16.12 -19.22 26.15
CA ARG A 211 -15.32 -20.46 26.15
C ARG A 211 -16.19 -21.71 26.08
N LYS A 212 -17.29 -21.76 26.83
CA LYS A 212 -18.22 -22.90 26.79
C LYS A 212 -18.83 -23.07 25.40
N TRP A 213 -19.25 -21.96 24.79
CA TRP A 213 -19.86 -21.97 23.45
C TRP A 213 -18.87 -22.40 22.35
N LEU A 214 -17.61 -21.95 22.41
CA LEU A 214 -16.57 -22.36 21.44
C LEU A 214 -16.19 -23.84 21.57
N ASN A 215 -16.10 -24.37 22.80
CA ASN A 215 -15.84 -25.80 23.03
C ASN A 215 -16.98 -26.69 22.52
N GLU A 216 -18.23 -26.23 22.59
CA GLU A 216 -19.39 -26.94 22.04
C GLU A 216 -19.33 -27.00 20.49
N ILE A 217 -18.79 -25.96 19.83
CA ILE A 217 -18.64 -25.93 18.36
C ILE A 217 -17.50 -26.83 17.87
N GLU A 218 -16.35 -26.85 18.56
CA GLU A 218 -15.23 -27.73 18.19
C GLU A 218 -15.62 -29.21 18.29
N TYR A 219 -16.45 -29.58 19.27
CA TYR A 219 -16.96 -30.95 19.42
C TYR A 219 -17.90 -31.37 18.27
N PHE A 220 -18.65 -30.43 17.70
CA PHE A 220 -19.49 -30.68 16.53
C PHE A 220 -18.68 -30.88 15.25
N ASN A 221 -17.59 -30.14 15.06
CA ASN A 221 -16.75 -30.26 13.87
C ASN A 221 -15.87 -31.51 13.84
N THR A 222 -15.42 -32.03 14.99
CA THR A 222 -14.70 -33.32 15.04
C THR A 222 -15.61 -34.53 14.89
N SER A 223 -16.88 -34.41 15.26
CA SER A 223 -17.87 -35.49 15.11
C SER A 223 -18.36 -35.69 13.66
N PHE A 224 -18.24 -34.67 12.80
CA PHE A 224 -18.70 -34.74 11.40
C PHE A 224 -17.64 -35.28 10.42
N ILE A 225 -16.38 -35.40 10.84
CA ILE A 225 -15.26 -35.84 9.97
C ILE A 225 -15.01 -37.36 10.05
N LEU A 226 -15.66 -38.08 10.97
CA LEU A 226 -15.42 -39.52 11.19
C LEU A 226 -16.50 -40.48 10.65
N SER A 227 -17.43 -40.04 9.77
CA SER A 227 -18.50 -40.91 9.26
C SER A 227 -18.64 -41.03 7.74
N GLU A 228 -17.63 -40.66 6.93
CA GLU A 228 -17.66 -40.83 5.47
C GLU A 228 -16.54 -41.74 4.91
N HIS A 229 -16.16 -42.77 5.65
CA HIS A 229 -15.39 -43.89 5.09
C HIS A 229 -15.86 -45.22 5.67
N GLU A 230 -16.89 -45.80 5.05
CA GLU A 230 -17.12 -47.25 4.90
C GLU A 230 -17.99 -47.50 3.66
#